data_AF-A0A366VYK0-F1
#
_entry.id   AF-A0A366VYK0-F1
#
_cell.length_a   1.000
_cell.length_b   1.000
_cell.length_c   1.000
_cell.angle_alpha   90.00
_cell.angle_beta   90.00
_cell.angle_gamma   90.00
#
_symmetry.space_group_name_H-M   'P 1'
#
loop_
_entity.id
_entity.type
_entity.pdbx_description
1 polymer ?
#
loop_
_entity_poly.entity_id
_entity_poly.type
_entity_poly.pdbx_seq_one_letter_code
_entity_poly.pdbx_strand_id
1 'polypeptide(L)'
;MFNFFAKAATAENAPIAGLDAPEFVAAVDSWLAGDDLIALEALAVLARAENPAAQILLSGIASRGGLHSPVTADLERADRIALLRAPGGLSGRSWLTFAEDTEPLATALLQVTQIREKAPAISVLISAGEIEVALLAAQSMLYLGEADALIEALQGMDALLPPEVDVLLLWALYQSNSGNAGRYAGSARVATSILDNDIFEQSEMVWLPPAPREILEDIERLSDVTRLGRQIASWTPITQFCDNHCGSTSETCIAVGASMLYAMGPFAMRSPRTSIIPNETYWNSPRAEADLARNIVDLRRYEEGTFDSINACFIDEMGALQAEHGYGR
;
A
#
# COMPACT_ATOMS: atom_id res chain seq x y z
N MET A 1 -19.30 12.16 44.77
CA MET A 1 -18.17 11.64 43.97
C MET A 1 -18.76 10.66 42.98
N PHE A 2 -19.17 11.14 41.81
CA PHE A 2 -19.84 10.32 40.79
C PHE A 2 -18.77 9.67 39.90
N ASN A 3 -18.66 8.35 39.95
CA ASN A 3 -17.86 7.57 39.02
C ASN A 3 -18.61 7.47 37.68
N PHE A 4 -18.19 8.28 36.72
CA PHE A 4 -18.51 8.07 35.30
C PHE A 4 -17.37 7.27 34.68
N PHE A 5 -17.42 5.94 34.78
CA PHE A 5 -16.74 5.08 33.81
C PHE A 5 -17.75 4.79 32.70
N ALA A 6 -17.83 5.71 31.73
CA ALA A 6 -18.45 5.37 30.47
C ALA A 6 -17.54 4.35 29.78
N LYS A 7 -18.01 3.11 29.69
CA LYS A 7 -17.46 2.13 28.75
C LYS A 7 -17.60 2.76 27.36
N ALA A 8 -16.49 3.10 26.71
CA ALA A 8 -16.50 3.38 25.29
C ALA A 8 -17.08 2.13 24.62
N ALA A 9 -18.28 2.24 24.07
CA ALA A 9 -18.76 1.26 23.13
C ALA A 9 -17.83 1.36 21.92
N THR A 10 -16.95 0.38 21.75
CA THR A 10 -16.34 0.14 20.44
C THR A 10 -17.51 -0.06 19.50
N ALA A 11 -17.74 0.89 18.60
CA ALA A 11 -18.58 0.63 17.45
C ALA A 11 -17.92 -0.56 16.74
N GLU A 12 -18.50 -1.75 16.91
CA GLU A 12 -18.22 -2.87 16.03
C GLU A 12 -18.46 -2.33 14.62
N ASN A 13 -17.39 -2.17 13.82
CA ASN A 13 -17.54 -1.78 12.43
C ASN A 13 -18.47 -2.80 11.81
N ALA A 14 -19.64 -2.34 11.37
CA ALA A 14 -20.56 -3.21 10.66
C ALA A 14 -19.79 -3.81 9.46
N PRO A 15 -19.92 -5.13 9.22
CA PRO A 15 -19.28 -5.73 8.07
C PRO A 15 -19.81 -5.06 6.79
N ILE A 16 -18.92 -4.79 5.84
CA ILE A 16 -19.25 -4.20 4.53
C ILE A 16 -20.31 -5.09 3.86
N ALA A 17 -21.40 -4.49 3.37
CA ALA A 17 -22.46 -5.27 2.76
C ALA A 17 -21.96 -6.06 1.54
N GLY A 18 -22.40 -7.31 1.43
CA GLY A 18 -22.07 -8.20 0.30
C GLY A 18 -20.68 -8.83 0.36
N LEU A 19 -19.91 -8.62 1.44
CA LEU A 19 -18.59 -9.22 1.66
C LEU A 19 -18.64 -10.75 1.78
N ASP A 20 -19.73 -11.29 2.33
CA ASP A 20 -19.96 -12.72 2.53
C ASP A 20 -20.77 -13.39 1.41
N ALA A 21 -21.14 -12.63 0.37
CA ALA A 21 -21.85 -13.16 -0.78
C ALA A 21 -20.98 -14.22 -1.49
N PRO A 22 -21.47 -15.45 -1.73
CA PRO A 22 -20.67 -16.52 -2.32
C PRO A 22 -20.01 -16.15 -3.65
N GLU A 23 -20.70 -15.38 -4.49
CA GLU A 23 -20.19 -14.91 -5.78
C GLU A 23 -19.05 -13.89 -5.60
N PHE A 24 -19.13 -13.06 -4.57
CA PHE A 24 -18.06 -12.11 -4.23
C PHE A 24 -16.81 -12.83 -3.73
N VAL A 25 -16.98 -13.78 -2.81
CA VAL A 25 -15.88 -14.61 -2.29
C VAL A 25 -15.20 -15.35 -3.45
N ALA A 26 -15.97 -15.98 -4.34
CA ALA A 26 -15.42 -16.67 -5.51
C ALA A 26 -14.64 -15.72 -6.45
N ALA A 27 -15.10 -14.48 -6.63
CA ALA A 27 -14.40 -13.50 -7.44
C ALA A 27 -13.07 -13.06 -6.78
N VAL A 28 -13.04 -12.89 -5.45
CA VAL A 28 -11.82 -12.59 -4.69
C VAL A 28 -10.83 -13.75 -4.76
N ASP A 29 -11.29 -14.98 -4.57
CA ASP A 29 -10.43 -16.17 -4.63
C ASP A 29 -9.81 -16.32 -6.03
N SER A 30 -10.61 -16.12 -7.09
CA SER A 30 -10.13 -16.10 -8.47
C SER A 30 -9.09 -15.00 -8.70
N TRP A 31 -9.31 -13.80 -8.14
CA TRP A 31 -8.35 -12.70 -8.23
C TRP A 31 -7.02 -13.03 -7.54
N LEU A 32 -7.07 -13.59 -6.32
CA LEU A 32 -5.89 -14.01 -5.54
C LEU A 32 -5.14 -15.18 -6.19
N ALA A 33 -5.84 -16.03 -6.95
CA ALA A 33 -5.24 -17.11 -7.73
C ALA A 33 -4.55 -16.63 -9.04
N GLY A 34 -4.72 -15.36 -9.42
CA GLY A 34 -4.13 -14.79 -10.63
C GLY A 34 -5.01 -14.87 -11.88
N ASP A 35 -6.27 -15.31 -11.77
CA ASP A 35 -7.25 -15.35 -12.86
C ASP A 35 -7.86 -13.95 -13.12
N ASP A 36 -6.98 -12.99 -13.40
CA ASP A 36 -7.24 -11.54 -13.40
C ASP A 36 -8.50 -11.14 -14.18
N LEU A 37 -8.63 -11.56 -15.44
CA LEU A 37 -9.76 -11.14 -16.29
C LEU A 37 -11.09 -11.72 -15.80
N ILE A 38 -11.12 -13.01 -15.44
CA ILE A 38 -12.32 -13.70 -14.94
C ILE A 38 -12.80 -13.01 -13.65
N ALA A 39 -11.88 -12.75 -12.73
CA ALA A 39 -12.19 -12.09 -11.47
C ALA A 39 -12.70 -10.65 -11.67
N LEU A 40 -12.05 -9.87 -12.54
CA LEU A 40 -12.47 -8.50 -12.84
C LEU A 40 -13.85 -8.45 -13.49
N GLU A 41 -14.18 -9.38 -14.39
CA GLU A 41 -15.51 -9.49 -14.99
C GLU A 41 -16.57 -9.82 -13.93
N ALA A 42 -16.28 -10.78 -13.05
CA ALA A 42 -17.18 -11.15 -11.95
C ALA A 42 -17.41 -9.98 -10.98
N LEU A 43 -16.34 -9.29 -10.57
CA LEU A 43 -16.43 -8.09 -9.72
C LEU A 43 -17.22 -6.98 -10.40
N ALA A 44 -17.06 -6.77 -11.71
CA ALA A 44 -17.81 -5.76 -12.45
C ALA A 44 -19.31 -6.09 -12.53
N VAL A 45 -19.68 -7.37 -12.66
CA VAL A 45 -21.08 -7.81 -12.60
C VAL A 45 -21.67 -7.54 -11.22
N LEU A 46 -20.95 -7.90 -10.15
CA LEU A 46 -21.39 -7.68 -8.76
C LEU A 46 -21.51 -6.19 -8.43
N ALA A 47 -20.57 -5.37 -8.87
CA ALA A 47 -20.60 -3.94 -8.65
C ALA A 47 -21.82 -3.28 -9.32
N ARG A 48 -22.20 -3.75 -10.52
CA ARG A 48 -23.44 -3.33 -11.21
C ARG A 48 -24.70 -3.83 -10.53
N ALA A 49 -24.63 -4.98 -9.87
CA ALA A 49 -25.70 -5.54 -9.05
C ALA A 49 -25.76 -4.91 -7.63
N GLU A 50 -25.17 -3.73 -7.47
CA GLU A 50 -25.19 -2.94 -6.23
C GLU A 50 -24.57 -3.66 -5.02
N ASN A 51 -23.61 -4.57 -5.23
CA ASN A 51 -22.81 -5.14 -4.14
C ASN A 51 -21.72 -4.14 -3.68
N PRO A 52 -21.79 -3.57 -2.46
CA PRO A 52 -20.85 -2.53 -2.03
C PRO A 52 -19.41 -3.03 -1.87
N ALA A 53 -19.20 -4.26 -1.36
CA ALA A 53 -17.86 -4.86 -1.28
C ALA A 53 -17.19 -4.93 -2.66
N ALA A 54 -17.92 -5.36 -3.70
CA ALA A 54 -17.43 -5.37 -5.08
C ALA A 54 -17.09 -3.96 -5.60
N GLN A 55 -17.93 -2.96 -5.32
CA GLN A 55 -17.70 -1.57 -5.72
C GLN A 55 -16.44 -0.98 -5.07
N ILE A 56 -16.23 -1.26 -3.77
CA ILE A 56 -15.07 -0.78 -3.00
C ILE A 56 -13.79 -1.47 -3.47
N LEU A 57 -13.80 -2.80 -3.63
CA LEU A 57 -12.64 -3.58 -4.07
C LEU A 57 -12.24 -3.22 -5.50
N LEU A 58 -13.17 -3.21 -6.44
CA LEU A 58 -12.91 -2.91 -7.84
C LEU A 58 -12.38 -1.48 -8.01
N SER A 59 -12.85 -0.53 -7.20
CA SER A 59 -12.26 0.82 -7.16
C SER A 59 -10.80 0.82 -6.69
N GLY A 60 -10.46 -0.03 -5.72
CA GLY A 60 -9.09 -0.20 -5.24
C GLY A 60 -8.17 -0.75 -6.32
N ILE A 61 -8.60 -1.82 -6.99
CA ILE A 61 -7.87 -2.42 -8.11
C ILE A 61 -7.68 -1.41 -9.25
N ALA A 62 -8.76 -0.76 -9.70
CA ALA A 62 -8.73 0.20 -10.81
C ALA A 62 -7.85 1.44 -10.54
N SER A 63 -7.55 1.75 -9.27
CA SER A 63 -6.68 2.87 -8.89
C SER A 63 -5.19 2.56 -9.01
N ARG A 64 -4.81 1.29 -9.19
CA ARG A 64 -3.43 0.81 -9.22
C ARG A 64 -3.18 0.02 -10.49
N GLY A 65 -2.56 0.67 -11.47
CA GLY A 65 -2.33 0.11 -12.81
C GLY A 65 -1.74 -1.30 -12.81
N GLY A 66 -0.74 -1.57 -11.96
CA GLY A 66 -0.09 -2.87 -11.86
C GLY A 66 -1.00 -4.03 -11.44
N LEU A 67 -2.20 -3.76 -10.90
CA LEU A 67 -3.16 -4.78 -10.48
C LEU A 67 -4.15 -5.19 -11.58
N HIS A 68 -4.16 -4.53 -12.73
CA HIS A 68 -5.12 -4.84 -13.81
C HIS A 68 -4.56 -4.63 -15.22
N SER A 69 -3.50 -3.84 -15.40
CA SER A 69 -2.92 -3.59 -16.72
C SER A 69 -2.53 -4.85 -17.49
N PRO A 70 -2.07 -5.97 -16.89
CA PRO A 70 -1.70 -7.17 -17.64
C PRO A 70 -2.83 -7.77 -18.48
N VAL A 71 -4.08 -7.58 -18.05
CA VAL A 71 -5.27 -8.09 -18.76
C VAL A 71 -6.14 -6.99 -19.38
N THR A 72 -5.78 -5.72 -19.18
CA THR A 72 -6.60 -4.57 -19.65
C THR A 72 -5.87 -3.61 -20.58
N ALA A 73 -4.56 -3.77 -20.77
CA ALA A 73 -3.76 -2.92 -21.65
C ALA A 73 -4.23 -3.02 -23.10
N ASP A 74 -4.52 -4.23 -23.58
CA ASP A 74 -4.92 -4.51 -24.97
C ASP A 74 -6.43 -4.36 -25.21
N LEU A 75 -7.22 -4.15 -24.16
CA LEU A 75 -8.64 -3.89 -24.31
C LEU A 75 -8.89 -2.54 -24.97
N GLU A 76 -9.94 -2.49 -25.79
CA GLU A 76 -10.46 -1.22 -26.25
C GLU A 76 -10.84 -0.33 -25.06
N ARG A 77 -10.70 0.98 -25.23
CA ARG A 77 -11.00 1.94 -24.16
C ARG A 77 -12.40 1.74 -23.59
N ALA A 78 -13.38 1.44 -24.43
CA ALA A 78 -14.76 1.23 -24.01
C ALA A 78 -14.89 0.00 -23.09
N ASP A 79 -14.27 -1.11 -23.46
CA ASP A 79 -14.30 -2.36 -22.68
C ASP A 79 -13.57 -2.21 -21.35
N ARG A 80 -12.39 -1.58 -21.35
CA ARG A 80 -11.66 -1.29 -20.11
C ARG A 80 -12.48 -0.39 -19.16
N ILE A 81 -13.18 0.61 -19.68
CA ILE A 81 -14.08 1.46 -18.87
C ILE A 81 -15.25 0.62 -18.34
N ALA A 82 -15.90 -0.19 -19.18
CA ALA A 82 -17.02 -1.03 -18.77
C ALA A 82 -16.65 -2.08 -17.70
N LEU A 83 -15.39 -2.52 -17.71
CA LEU A 83 -14.84 -3.45 -16.72
C LEU A 83 -14.51 -2.76 -15.40
N LEU A 84 -13.79 -1.63 -15.43
CA LEU A 84 -13.18 -1.06 -14.22
C LEU A 84 -13.94 0.13 -13.61
N ARG A 85 -14.91 0.71 -14.33
CA ARG A 85 -15.53 1.98 -13.95
C ARG A 85 -17.04 1.88 -13.96
N ALA A 86 -17.65 2.67 -13.10
CA ALA A 86 -19.10 2.83 -13.09
C ALA A 86 -19.56 3.71 -14.28
N PRO A 87 -20.78 3.51 -14.80
CA PRO A 87 -21.31 4.35 -15.88
C PRO A 87 -21.33 5.85 -15.52
N GLY A 88 -20.96 6.69 -16.50
CA GLY A 88 -21.04 8.15 -16.39
C GLY A 88 -19.77 8.88 -16.87
N GLY A 89 -19.94 9.95 -17.65
CA GLY A 89 -18.84 10.73 -18.23
C GLY A 89 -18.01 9.97 -19.29
N LEU A 90 -16.99 10.62 -19.86
CA LEU A 90 -16.14 10.06 -20.93
C LEU A 90 -15.11 9.01 -20.45
N SER A 91 -14.91 8.90 -19.13
CA SER A 91 -13.90 8.03 -18.51
C SER A 91 -14.49 7.09 -17.45
N GLY A 92 -15.82 7.07 -17.29
CA GLY A 92 -16.48 6.38 -16.20
C GLY A 92 -16.26 7.04 -14.83
N ARG A 93 -17.18 6.79 -13.90
CA ARG A 93 -17.09 7.22 -12.49
C ARG A 93 -16.38 6.16 -11.65
N SER A 94 -15.92 6.58 -10.47
CA SER A 94 -15.43 5.62 -9.47
C SER A 94 -16.60 4.81 -8.93
N TRP A 95 -16.43 3.50 -8.74
CA TRP A 95 -17.46 2.67 -8.12
C TRP A 95 -17.75 3.10 -6.68
N LEU A 96 -16.79 3.73 -5.99
CA LEU A 96 -17.02 4.34 -4.68
C LEU A 96 -18.19 5.34 -4.66
N THR A 97 -18.48 6.02 -5.78
CA THR A 97 -19.59 6.99 -5.84
C THR A 97 -20.99 6.37 -5.84
N PHE A 98 -21.08 5.05 -5.85
CA PHE A 98 -22.32 4.30 -5.68
C PHE A 98 -22.40 3.69 -4.27
N ALA A 99 -21.25 3.31 -3.70
CA ALA A 99 -21.18 2.78 -2.34
C ALA A 99 -21.26 3.87 -1.26
N GLU A 100 -20.87 5.12 -1.55
CA GLU A 100 -20.78 6.22 -0.55
C GLU A 100 -22.09 6.52 0.18
N ASP A 101 -23.24 6.27 -0.45
CA ASP A 101 -24.56 6.47 0.16
C ASP A 101 -24.89 5.45 1.26
N THR A 102 -24.20 4.31 1.27
CA THR A 102 -24.51 3.16 2.15
C THR A 102 -23.33 2.72 3.01
N GLU A 103 -22.10 3.00 2.58
CA GLU A 103 -20.87 2.54 3.21
C GLU A 103 -19.98 3.72 3.65
N PRO A 104 -19.83 3.99 4.96
CA PRO A 104 -18.95 5.05 5.46
C PRO A 104 -17.50 4.94 4.97
N LEU A 105 -17.02 3.71 4.78
CA LEU A 105 -15.70 3.46 4.21
C LEU A 105 -15.57 4.00 2.79
N ALA A 106 -16.59 3.83 1.94
CA ALA A 106 -16.55 4.33 0.57
C ALA A 106 -16.50 5.86 0.53
N THR A 107 -17.24 6.52 1.42
CA THR A 107 -17.20 7.98 1.61
C THR A 107 -15.80 8.44 2.02
N ALA A 108 -15.19 7.79 3.01
CA ALA A 108 -13.82 8.13 3.44
C ALA A 108 -12.79 7.92 2.32
N LEU A 109 -12.90 6.82 1.56
CA LEU A 109 -12.04 6.55 0.40
C LEU A 109 -12.21 7.57 -0.74
N LEU A 110 -13.37 8.22 -0.88
CA LEU A 110 -13.54 9.34 -1.81
C LEU A 110 -12.96 10.63 -1.25
N GLN A 111 -13.29 10.96 0.00
CA GLN A 111 -12.82 12.17 0.69
C GLN A 111 -11.30 12.24 0.75
N VAL A 112 -10.63 11.12 1.00
CA VAL A 112 -9.17 11.08 1.09
C VAL A 112 -8.45 11.47 -0.22
N THR A 113 -9.13 11.39 -1.36
CA THR A 113 -8.60 11.86 -2.65
C THR A 113 -8.74 13.37 -2.86
N GLN A 114 -9.56 14.03 -2.04
CA GLN A 114 -9.84 15.46 -2.10
C GLN A 114 -8.95 16.21 -1.12
N ILE A 115 -8.28 17.27 -1.59
CA ILE A 115 -7.27 18.01 -0.79
C ILE A 115 -7.80 18.43 0.59
N ARG A 116 -9.02 18.96 0.67
CA ARG A 116 -9.57 19.55 1.91
C ARG A 116 -10.32 18.58 2.81
N GLU A 117 -10.52 17.33 2.38
CA GLU A 117 -11.34 16.35 3.09
C GLU A 117 -10.49 15.20 3.66
N LYS A 118 -9.16 15.30 3.61
CA LYS A 118 -8.25 14.22 4.07
C LYS A 118 -8.34 14.00 5.58
N ALA A 119 -8.28 15.06 6.38
CA ALA A 119 -8.27 14.97 7.84
C ALA A 119 -9.46 14.17 8.41
N PRO A 120 -10.73 14.47 8.09
CA PRO A 120 -11.85 13.68 8.59
C PRO A 120 -11.90 12.25 8.03
N ALA A 121 -11.34 12.01 6.83
CA ALA A 121 -11.31 10.67 6.23
C ALA A 121 -10.29 9.74 6.91
N ILE A 122 -9.16 10.26 7.38
CA ILE A 122 -8.07 9.46 7.98
C ILE A 122 -8.56 8.62 9.16
N SER A 123 -9.33 9.20 10.08
CA SER A 123 -9.80 8.47 11.26
C SER A 123 -10.80 7.37 10.92
N VAL A 124 -11.66 7.60 9.92
CA VAL A 124 -12.59 6.59 9.41
C VAL A 124 -11.83 5.45 8.74
N LEU A 125 -10.82 5.77 7.93
CA LEU A 125 -9.99 4.77 7.24
C LEU A 125 -9.21 3.90 8.23
N ILE A 126 -8.55 4.49 9.23
CA ILE A 126 -7.84 3.73 10.28
C ILE A 126 -8.82 2.83 11.04
N SER A 127 -9.97 3.37 11.43
CA SER A 127 -10.99 2.59 12.15
C SER A 127 -11.48 1.41 11.31
N ALA A 128 -11.62 1.58 9.99
CA ALA A 128 -12.02 0.54 9.05
C ALA A 128 -10.89 -0.45 8.68
N GLY A 129 -9.67 -0.25 9.17
CA GLY A 129 -8.51 -1.10 8.86
C GLY A 129 -7.77 -0.74 7.56
N GLU A 130 -8.12 0.37 6.90
CA GLU A 130 -7.41 0.90 5.72
C GLU A 130 -6.21 1.77 6.14
N ILE A 131 -5.35 1.23 7.01
CA ILE A 131 -4.26 1.96 7.66
C ILE A 131 -3.29 2.56 6.63
N GLU A 132 -2.80 1.78 5.67
CA GLU A 132 -1.82 2.27 4.70
C GLU A 132 -2.39 3.37 3.80
N VAL A 133 -3.67 3.30 3.46
CA VAL A 133 -4.35 4.37 2.69
C VAL A 133 -4.43 5.64 3.53
N ALA A 134 -4.75 5.52 4.82
CA ALA A 134 -4.78 6.64 5.75
C ALA A 134 -3.39 7.26 5.95
N LEU A 135 -2.34 6.45 6.09
CA LEU A 135 -0.97 6.92 6.27
C LEU A 135 -0.42 7.61 5.00
N LEU A 136 -0.72 7.09 3.81
CA LEU A 136 -0.39 7.77 2.55
C LEU A 136 -1.11 9.12 2.42
N ALA A 137 -2.34 9.22 2.91
CA ALA A 137 -3.07 10.48 2.95
C ALA A 137 -2.47 11.46 3.96
N ALA A 138 -2.07 10.98 5.14
CA ALA A 138 -1.37 11.75 6.15
C ALA A 138 -0.05 12.32 5.61
N GLN A 139 0.74 11.50 4.90
CA GLN A 139 1.95 11.97 4.20
C GLN A 139 1.62 13.08 3.20
N SER A 140 0.55 12.91 2.42
CA SER A 140 0.07 13.94 1.50
C SER A 140 -0.33 15.24 2.21
N MET A 141 -0.91 15.18 3.41
CA MET A 141 -1.24 16.37 4.21
C MET A 141 0.03 17.11 4.65
N LEU A 142 1.07 16.39 5.06
CA LEU A 142 2.36 17.00 5.44
C LEU A 142 3.04 17.71 4.26
N TYR A 143 3.01 17.12 3.07
CA TYR A 143 3.47 17.79 1.84
C TYR A 143 2.68 19.08 1.53
N LEU A 144 1.42 19.16 1.98
CA LEU A 144 0.57 20.34 1.79
C LEU A 144 0.70 21.37 2.91
N GLY A 145 1.46 21.07 3.97
CA GLY A 145 1.62 21.95 5.13
C GLY A 145 0.50 21.83 6.17
N GLU A 146 -0.25 20.74 6.15
CA GLU A 146 -1.43 20.51 7.02
C GLU A 146 -1.07 19.70 8.29
N ALA A 147 0.11 19.93 8.87
CA ALA A 147 0.58 19.19 10.05
C ALA A 147 -0.35 19.26 11.26
N ASP A 148 -0.86 20.45 11.60
CA ASP A 148 -1.75 20.61 12.77
C ASP A 148 -3.06 19.83 12.59
N ALA A 149 -3.63 19.86 11.37
CA ALA A 149 -4.83 19.10 11.05
C ALA A 149 -4.59 17.59 11.07
N LEU A 150 -3.40 17.14 10.67
CA LEU A 150 -3.02 15.73 10.79
C LEU A 150 -2.89 15.30 12.26
N ILE A 151 -2.20 16.10 13.08
CA ILE A 151 -2.04 15.81 14.51
C ILE A 151 -3.42 15.69 15.15
N GLU A 152 -4.34 16.62 14.87
CA GLU A 152 -5.72 16.57 15.35
C GLU A 152 -6.46 15.31 14.88
N ALA A 153 -6.35 14.95 13.59
CA ALA A 153 -7.01 13.78 13.03
C ALA A 153 -6.56 12.44 13.65
N LEU A 154 -5.32 12.37 14.15
CA LEU A 154 -4.76 11.17 14.79
C LEU A 154 -4.97 11.10 16.31
N GLN A 155 -5.54 12.14 16.93
CA GLN A 155 -5.73 12.18 18.39
C GLN A 155 -6.59 11.01 18.88
N GLY A 156 -6.08 10.27 19.86
CA GLY A 156 -6.79 9.15 20.49
C GLY A 156 -6.83 7.87 19.66
N MET A 157 -6.06 7.82 18.57
CA MET A 157 -5.97 6.63 17.70
C MET A 157 -4.76 5.75 18.01
N ASP A 158 -4.00 6.04 19.08
CA ASP A 158 -2.71 5.40 19.40
C ASP A 158 -2.79 3.85 19.42
N ALA A 159 -3.91 3.29 19.85
CA ALA A 159 -4.11 1.84 19.94
C ALA A 159 -4.33 1.14 18.58
N LEU A 160 -4.61 1.91 17.51
CA LEU A 160 -4.88 1.40 16.16
C LEU A 160 -3.75 1.68 15.18
N LEU A 161 -2.79 2.51 15.57
CA LEU A 161 -1.72 2.96 14.69
C LEU A 161 -0.52 2.02 14.77
N PRO A 162 0.08 1.66 13.62
CA PRO A 162 1.28 0.86 13.61
C PRO A 162 2.52 1.75 13.86
N PRO A 163 3.68 1.18 14.22
CA PRO A 163 4.90 1.96 14.52
C PRO A 163 5.35 2.90 13.40
N GLU A 164 4.98 2.61 12.14
CA GLU A 164 5.28 3.44 10.99
C GLU A 164 4.68 4.86 11.11
N VAL A 165 3.61 5.05 11.90
CA VAL A 165 3.04 6.39 12.12
C VAL A 165 4.02 7.34 12.81
N ASP A 166 4.97 6.82 13.59
CA ASP A 166 5.88 7.64 14.41
C ASP A 166 6.72 8.59 13.55
N VAL A 167 7.15 8.15 12.38
CA VAL A 167 7.88 8.97 11.40
C VAL A 167 7.03 10.15 10.94
N LEU A 168 5.74 9.92 10.67
CA LEU A 168 4.83 10.99 10.27
C LEU A 168 4.53 11.95 11.41
N LEU A 169 4.33 11.44 12.64
CA LEU A 169 4.06 12.28 13.80
C LEU A 169 5.26 13.16 14.13
N LEU A 170 6.48 12.63 14.08
CA LEU A 170 7.69 13.44 14.29
C LEU A 170 7.85 14.51 13.20
N TRP A 171 7.56 14.18 11.95
CA TRP A 171 7.55 15.18 10.88
C TRP A 171 6.46 16.25 11.11
N ALA A 172 5.24 15.85 11.47
CA ALA A 172 4.15 16.78 11.78
C ALA A 172 4.53 17.73 12.93
N LEU A 173 5.08 17.20 14.03
CA LEU A 173 5.54 17.98 15.19
C LEU A 173 6.66 18.95 14.82
N TYR A 174 7.61 18.52 13.98
CA TYR A 174 8.67 19.40 13.49
C TYR A 174 8.11 20.56 12.65
N GLN A 175 7.19 20.26 11.73
CA GLN A 175 6.57 21.28 10.87
C GLN A 175 5.74 22.26 11.68
N SER A 176 4.94 21.78 12.65
CA SER A 176 4.13 22.60 13.56
C SER A 176 5.00 23.51 14.45
N ASN A 177 6.09 22.99 15.02
CA ASN A 177 6.99 23.77 15.90
C ASN A 177 7.90 24.75 15.17
N SER A 178 8.31 24.45 13.93
CA SER A 178 9.26 25.30 13.20
C SER A 178 8.66 26.62 12.70
N GLY A 179 7.33 26.79 12.76
CA GLY A 179 6.61 27.92 12.15
C GLY A 179 6.79 28.03 10.64
N ASN A 180 7.50 27.06 10.03
CA ASN A 180 7.89 27.05 8.64
C ASN A 180 6.97 26.06 7.91
N ALA A 181 5.73 26.48 7.67
CA ALA A 181 4.75 25.73 6.86
C ALA A 181 5.08 25.72 5.35
N GLY A 182 6.36 25.88 4.99
CA GLY A 182 6.81 25.76 3.61
C GLY A 182 6.50 24.34 3.10
N ARG A 183 6.00 24.22 1.87
CA ARG A 183 5.56 22.97 1.20
C ARG A 183 6.63 21.86 1.06
N TYR A 184 7.81 22.04 1.65
CA TYR A 184 8.95 21.13 1.58
C TYR A 184 9.80 21.12 2.88
N ALA A 185 9.29 21.68 3.98
CA ALA A 185 10.01 21.69 5.26
C ALA A 185 9.85 20.33 5.97
N GLY A 186 10.86 19.48 5.80
CA GLY A 186 10.95 18.15 6.42
C GLY A 186 10.85 17.05 5.37
N SER A 187 11.98 16.41 5.07
CA SER A 187 11.94 15.04 4.55
C SER A 187 11.84 14.11 5.77
N ALA A 188 11.32 12.89 5.60
CA ALA A 188 11.33 11.87 6.65
C ALA A 188 12.72 11.76 7.34
N ARG A 189 13.80 11.98 6.57
CA ARG A 189 15.20 12.00 7.05
C ARG A 189 15.53 13.03 8.15
N VAL A 190 14.76 14.11 8.28
CA VAL A 190 15.02 15.14 9.33
C VAL A 190 14.45 14.70 10.68
N ALA A 191 13.37 13.92 10.68
CA ALA A 191 12.83 13.33 11.90
C ALA A 191 13.74 12.22 12.44
N THR A 192 14.58 11.61 11.60
CA THR A 192 15.21 10.32 11.87
C THR A 192 16.55 10.37 12.59
N SER A 193 17.28 11.48 12.50
CA SER A 193 18.63 11.58 13.06
C SER A 193 18.70 11.74 14.59
N ILE A 194 17.58 11.62 15.32
CA ILE A 194 17.47 12.05 16.71
C ILE A 194 17.37 10.85 17.69
N LEU A 195 17.00 9.65 17.22
CA LEU A 195 16.75 8.50 18.09
C LEU A 195 17.42 7.23 17.53
N ASP A 196 18.49 6.78 18.19
CA ASP A 196 19.13 5.48 17.94
C ASP A 196 18.22 4.35 18.47
N ASN A 197 17.27 3.90 17.65
CA ASN A 197 16.28 2.88 18.00
C ASN A 197 15.84 2.08 16.76
N ASP A 198 16.05 0.78 16.80
CA ASP A 198 15.65 -0.19 15.76
C ASP A 198 14.20 -0.04 15.29
N ILE A 199 13.25 0.24 16.20
CA ILE A 199 11.84 0.40 15.84
C ILE A 199 11.67 1.58 14.88
N PHE A 200 12.36 2.67 15.18
CA PHE A 200 12.25 3.89 14.41
C PHE A 200 13.00 3.76 13.06
N GLU A 201 14.12 3.05 13.05
CA GLU A 201 14.83 2.71 11.82
C GLU A 201 13.99 1.82 10.89
N GLN A 202 13.26 0.83 11.44
CA GLN A 202 12.31 0.01 10.68
C GLN A 202 11.22 0.89 10.05
N SER A 203 10.61 1.78 10.84
CA SER A 203 9.61 2.72 10.36
C SER A 203 10.18 3.62 9.25
N GLU A 204 11.40 4.13 9.39
CA GLU A 204 12.07 4.91 8.35
C GLU A 204 12.22 4.11 7.06
N MET A 205 12.66 2.85 7.13
CA MET A 205 12.82 1.99 5.97
C MET A 205 11.50 1.70 5.24
N VAL A 206 10.36 1.70 5.94
CA VAL A 206 9.04 1.61 5.28
C VAL A 206 8.76 2.87 4.45
N TRP A 207 8.99 4.05 5.03
CA TRP A 207 8.74 5.35 4.38
C TRP A 207 9.73 5.67 3.27
N LEU A 208 10.96 5.24 3.46
CA LEU A 208 12.08 5.49 2.57
C LEU A 208 12.95 4.22 2.50
N PRO A 209 12.54 3.24 1.67
CA PRO A 209 13.38 2.08 1.39
C PRO A 209 14.78 2.54 0.96
N PRO A 210 15.84 1.77 1.24
CA PRO A 210 17.19 2.16 0.85
C PRO A 210 17.27 2.33 -0.67
N ALA A 211 17.95 3.35 -1.17
CA ALA A 211 18.19 3.46 -2.61
C ALA A 211 19.19 2.36 -3.06
N PRO A 212 19.14 1.88 -4.31
CA PRO A 212 20.09 0.86 -4.79
C PRO A 212 21.55 1.24 -4.57
N ARG A 213 21.87 2.53 -4.74
CA ARG A 213 23.21 3.07 -4.50
C ARG A 213 23.63 2.99 -3.03
N GLU A 214 22.70 3.22 -2.10
CA GLU A 214 22.97 3.13 -0.66
C GLU A 214 23.34 1.68 -0.30
N ILE A 215 22.61 0.70 -0.84
CA ILE A 215 22.95 -0.72 -0.63
C ILE A 215 24.32 -1.07 -1.22
N LEU A 216 24.68 -0.53 -2.39
CA LEU A 216 25.95 -0.82 -3.07
C LEU A 216 27.18 -0.16 -2.43
N GLU A 217 27.04 1.05 -1.92
CA GLU A 217 28.17 1.89 -1.50
C GLU A 217 28.31 2.02 0.02
N ASP A 218 27.25 1.74 0.80
CA ASP A 218 27.20 1.91 2.25
C ASP A 218 27.04 0.56 2.96
N ILE A 219 28.15 0.04 3.49
CA ILE A 219 28.21 -1.24 4.19
C ILE A 219 27.38 -1.22 5.48
N GLU A 220 27.33 -0.08 6.18
CA GLU A 220 26.51 0.05 7.40
C GLU A 220 25.04 -0.04 7.02
N ARG A 221 24.61 0.69 5.98
CA ARG A 221 23.23 0.63 5.51
C ARG A 221 22.83 -0.75 5.02
N LEU A 222 23.70 -1.45 4.27
CA LEU A 222 23.47 -2.84 3.89
C LEU A 222 23.30 -3.73 5.14
N SER A 223 24.19 -3.59 6.12
CA SER A 223 24.12 -4.34 7.38
C SER A 223 22.79 -4.12 8.10
N ASP A 224 22.35 -2.87 8.23
CA ASP A 224 21.08 -2.55 8.89
C ASP A 224 19.88 -3.14 8.17
N VAL A 225 19.85 -3.05 6.84
CA VAL A 225 18.75 -3.60 6.03
C VAL A 225 18.72 -5.12 6.12
N THR A 226 19.88 -5.80 6.11
CA THR A 226 19.92 -7.26 6.31
C THR A 226 19.49 -7.68 7.72
N ARG A 227 19.75 -6.85 8.74
CA ARG A 227 19.37 -7.12 10.13
C ARG A 227 17.88 -6.87 10.39
N LEU A 228 17.33 -5.81 9.80
CA LEU A 228 15.99 -5.31 10.09
C LEU A 228 14.93 -5.67 9.05
N GLY A 229 15.33 -6.00 7.81
CA GLY A 229 14.40 -6.13 6.68
C GLY A 229 13.26 -7.12 6.89
N ARG A 230 13.52 -8.23 7.59
CA ARG A 230 12.49 -9.23 7.93
C ARG A 230 11.46 -8.76 8.97
N GLN A 231 11.80 -7.73 9.74
CA GLN A 231 10.92 -7.19 10.78
C GLN A 231 9.90 -6.20 10.19
N ILE A 232 10.14 -5.74 8.95
CA ILE A 232 9.26 -4.80 8.26
C ILE A 232 8.11 -5.57 7.61
N ALA A 233 6.92 -5.50 8.22
CA ALA A 233 5.74 -6.24 7.78
C ALA A 233 5.41 -6.01 6.29
N SER A 234 5.48 -4.76 5.82
CA SER A 234 5.17 -4.42 4.42
C SER A 234 6.17 -4.99 3.39
N TRP A 235 7.30 -5.54 3.83
CA TRP A 235 8.29 -6.23 3.00
C TRP A 235 8.10 -7.75 2.98
N THR A 236 7.02 -8.26 3.57
CA THR A 236 6.71 -9.70 3.59
C THR A 236 6.78 -10.35 2.20
N PRO A 237 6.22 -9.78 1.11
CA PRO A 237 6.32 -10.40 -0.20
C PRO A 237 7.76 -10.52 -0.74
N ILE A 238 8.63 -9.56 -0.44
CA ILE A 238 10.05 -9.64 -0.81
C ILE A 238 10.75 -10.70 0.01
N THR A 239 10.45 -10.77 1.31
CA THR A 239 11.02 -11.77 2.22
C THR A 239 10.65 -13.18 1.77
N GLN A 240 9.37 -13.41 1.46
CA GLN A 240 8.87 -14.69 0.96
C GLN A 240 9.52 -15.08 -0.38
N PHE A 241 9.57 -14.14 -1.33
CA PHE A 241 10.26 -14.35 -2.60
C PHE A 241 11.74 -14.75 -2.38
N CYS A 242 12.48 -14.01 -1.57
CA CYS A 242 13.89 -14.30 -1.31
C CYS A 242 14.11 -15.63 -0.58
N ASP A 243 13.22 -16.00 0.34
CA ASP A 243 13.28 -17.30 1.03
C ASP A 243 13.02 -18.47 0.09
N ASN A 244 12.09 -18.29 -0.87
CA ASN A 244 11.73 -19.31 -1.85
C ASN A 244 12.80 -19.50 -2.93
N HIS A 245 13.46 -18.42 -3.37
CA HIS A 245 14.31 -18.43 -4.56
C HIS A 245 15.82 -18.38 -4.26
N CYS A 246 16.25 -17.72 -3.19
CA CYS A 246 17.65 -17.33 -3.00
C CYS A 246 18.41 -18.04 -1.88
N GLY A 247 17.76 -18.95 -1.16
CA GLY A 247 18.39 -19.88 -0.20
C GLY A 247 19.30 -19.16 0.80
N SER A 248 20.59 -19.53 0.83
CA SER A 248 21.58 -18.96 1.78
C SER A 248 21.87 -17.47 1.57
N THR A 249 21.38 -16.88 0.49
CA THR A 249 21.57 -15.45 0.18
C THR A 249 20.30 -14.62 0.41
N SER A 250 19.30 -15.19 1.11
CA SER A 250 18.00 -14.53 1.33
C SER A 250 18.13 -13.13 1.97
N GLU A 251 18.99 -12.93 2.98
CA GLU A 251 19.13 -11.61 3.62
C GLU A 251 19.60 -10.51 2.66
N THR A 252 20.62 -10.80 1.85
CA THR A 252 21.12 -9.83 0.86
C THR A 252 20.16 -9.70 -0.32
N CYS A 253 19.42 -10.75 -0.65
CA CYS A 253 18.31 -10.68 -1.60
C CYS A 253 17.22 -9.71 -1.11
N ILE A 254 16.85 -9.76 0.18
CA ILE A 254 15.88 -8.84 0.79
C ILE A 254 16.39 -7.40 0.69
N ALA A 255 17.67 -7.16 0.97
CA ALA A 255 18.25 -5.82 0.86
C ALA A 255 18.20 -5.26 -0.57
N VAL A 256 18.58 -6.07 -1.57
CA VAL A 256 18.50 -5.67 -2.98
C VAL A 256 17.04 -5.46 -3.39
N GLY A 257 16.14 -6.38 -3.06
CA GLY A 257 14.73 -6.28 -3.39
C GLY A 257 14.03 -5.09 -2.75
N ALA A 258 14.27 -4.83 -1.47
CA ALA A 258 13.76 -3.66 -0.77
C ALA A 258 14.24 -2.37 -1.44
N SER A 259 15.47 -2.34 -1.95
CA SER A 259 15.98 -1.16 -2.65
C SER A 259 15.29 -0.88 -3.99
N MET A 260 14.67 -1.90 -4.60
CA MET A 260 13.84 -1.73 -5.79
C MET A 260 12.48 -1.10 -5.48
N LEU A 261 12.03 -1.16 -4.22
CA LEU A 261 10.81 -0.47 -3.77
C LEU A 261 10.99 1.05 -3.64
N TYR A 262 12.23 1.57 -3.65
CA TYR A 262 12.50 3.00 -3.50
C TYR A 262 11.68 3.87 -4.45
N ALA A 263 11.49 3.44 -5.70
CA ALA A 263 10.74 4.17 -6.71
C ALA A 263 9.21 4.08 -6.54
N MET A 264 8.74 3.13 -5.75
CA MET A 264 7.32 2.83 -5.56
C MET A 264 6.71 3.58 -4.37
N GLY A 265 7.55 4.00 -3.43
CA GLY A 265 7.13 4.60 -2.18
C GLY A 265 6.69 3.57 -1.14
N PRO A 266 6.17 4.05 0.01
CA PRO A 266 5.83 3.20 1.14
C PRO A 266 4.64 2.30 0.84
N PHE A 267 4.60 1.16 1.55
CA PHE A 267 3.51 0.18 1.47
C PHE A 267 3.23 -0.29 0.02
N ALA A 268 4.27 -0.35 -0.81
CA ALA A 268 4.22 -0.76 -2.21
C ALA A 268 3.41 -2.04 -2.44
N MET A 269 3.54 -2.98 -1.51
CA MET A 269 2.98 -4.32 -1.59
C MET A 269 1.68 -4.51 -0.80
N ARG A 270 0.99 -3.43 -0.39
CA ARG A 270 -0.31 -3.54 0.30
C ARG A 270 -1.39 -4.15 -0.60
N SER A 271 -2.41 -4.76 0.00
CA SER A 271 -3.64 -5.16 -0.68
C SER A 271 -4.34 -3.96 -1.35
N PRO A 272 -5.23 -4.15 -2.34
CA PRO A 272 -6.01 -3.04 -2.89
C PRO A 272 -6.95 -2.38 -1.86
N ARG A 273 -7.45 -3.16 -0.90
CA ARG A 273 -8.39 -2.77 0.17
C ARG A 273 -8.23 -3.70 1.37
N THR A 274 -7.52 -3.28 2.41
CA THR A 274 -7.17 -4.14 3.56
C THR A 274 -8.41 -4.53 4.38
N SER A 275 -9.45 -3.70 4.36
CA SER A 275 -10.76 -4.01 4.97
C SER A 275 -11.52 -5.15 4.31
N ILE A 276 -11.17 -5.51 3.07
CA ILE A 276 -11.79 -6.57 2.28
C ILE A 276 -10.84 -7.76 2.12
N ILE A 277 -9.59 -7.50 1.76
CA ILE A 277 -8.54 -8.49 1.59
C ILE A 277 -7.41 -8.12 2.56
N PRO A 278 -7.31 -8.76 3.74
CA PRO A 278 -6.21 -8.52 4.65
C PRO A 278 -4.86 -8.71 3.97
N ASN A 279 -3.86 -7.91 4.34
CA ASN A 279 -2.53 -7.99 3.74
C ASN A 279 -1.93 -9.39 3.84
N GLU A 280 -2.12 -10.09 4.97
CA GLU A 280 -1.63 -11.45 5.16
C GLU A 280 -2.27 -12.42 4.18
N THR A 281 -3.56 -12.23 3.85
CA THR A 281 -4.25 -13.04 2.84
C THR A 281 -3.70 -12.75 1.45
N TYR A 282 -3.50 -11.47 1.13
CA TYR A 282 -2.93 -11.05 -0.15
C TYR A 282 -1.47 -11.51 -0.31
N TRP A 283 -0.60 -11.30 0.67
CA TRP A 283 0.83 -11.67 0.64
C TRP A 283 1.04 -13.17 0.52
N ASN A 284 0.19 -13.99 1.16
CA ASN A 284 0.28 -15.45 1.05
C ASN A 284 -0.39 -16.02 -0.21
N SER A 285 -0.92 -15.18 -1.10
CA SER A 285 -1.56 -15.64 -2.34
C SER A 285 -0.55 -15.77 -3.49
N PRO A 286 -0.80 -16.65 -4.49
CA PRO A 286 0.04 -16.74 -5.70
C PRO A 286 0.20 -15.40 -6.43
N ARG A 287 -0.79 -14.52 -6.31
CA ARG A 287 -0.76 -13.19 -6.90
C ARG A 287 0.37 -12.29 -6.38
N ALA A 288 0.76 -12.43 -5.11
CA ALA A 288 1.70 -11.48 -4.47
C ALA A 288 3.04 -11.38 -5.19
N GLU A 289 3.59 -12.52 -5.63
CA GLU A 289 4.87 -12.57 -6.37
C GLU A 289 4.71 -11.98 -7.79
N ALA A 290 3.62 -12.29 -8.49
CA ALA A 290 3.33 -11.70 -9.80
C ALA A 290 3.19 -10.17 -9.71
N ASP A 291 2.46 -9.68 -8.70
CA ASP A 291 2.31 -8.25 -8.46
C ASP A 291 3.63 -7.61 -7.99
N LEU A 292 4.49 -8.33 -7.25
CA LEU A 292 5.85 -7.85 -6.94
C LEU A 292 6.63 -7.60 -8.25
N ALA A 293 6.69 -8.59 -9.15
CA ALA A 293 7.38 -8.47 -10.43
C ALA A 293 6.84 -7.31 -11.30
N ARG A 294 5.52 -7.13 -11.34
CA ARG A 294 4.86 -6.08 -12.13
C ARG A 294 5.14 -4.68 -11.62
N ASN A 295 5.25 -4.51 -10.30
CA ASN A 295 5.25 -3.19 -9.70
C ASN A 295 6.66 -2.69 -9.33
N ILE A 296 7.63 -3.58 -9.11
CA ILE A 296 9.02 -3.14 -9.00
C ILE A 296 9.51 -2.58 -10.34
N VAL A 297 10.63 -1.89 -10.27
CA VAL A 297 11.23 -1.29 -11.44
C VAL A 297 11.71 -2.33 -12.46
N ASP A 298 11.68 -1.98 -13.75
CA ASP A 298 12.22 -2.82 -14.82
C ASP A 298 13.72 -3.06 -14.59
N LEU A 299 14.08 -4.30 -14.25
CA LEU A 299 15.44 -4.66 -13.87
C LEU A 299 16.41 -4.61 -15.06
N ARG A 300 15.92 -4.64 -16.31
CA ARG A 300 16.74 -4.53 -17.53
C ARG A 300 17.43 -3.17 -17.67
N ARG A 301 17.04 -2.19 -16.85
CA ARG A 301 17.68 -0.86 -16.82
C ARG A 301 19.04 -0.85 -16.15
N TYR A 302 19.37 -1.88 -15.37
CA TYR A 302 20.65 -2.00 -14.69
C TYR A 302 21.66 -2.72 -15.59
N GLU A 303 22.92 -2.30 -15.54
CA GLU A 303 23.98 -3.01 -16.24
C GLU A 303 24.16 -4.41 -15.65
N GLU A 304 24.45 -5.38 -16.51
CA GLU A 304 24.74 -6.74 -16.07
C GLU A 304 25.85 -6.74 -15.02
N GLY A 305 25.64 -7.47 -13.93
CA GLY A 305 26.59 -7.55 -12.82
C GLY A 305 26.60 -6.38 -11.84
N THR A 306 25.69 -5.40 -11.97
CA THR A 306 25.61 -4.24 -11.04
C THR A 306 25.55 -4.66 -9.56
N PHE A 307 24.90 -5.80 -9.26
CA PHE A 307 24.67 -6.28 -7.89
C PHE A 307 25.53 -7.50 -7.50
N ASP A 308 26.46 -7.93 -8.36
CA ASP A 308 27.29 -9.14 -8.12
C ASP A 308 28.14 -9.04 -6.85
N SER A 309 28.50 -7.82 -6.44
CA SER A 309 29.28 -7.57 -5.23
C SER A 309 28.52 -7.85 -3.93
N ILE A 310 27.18 -7.91 -3.98
CA ILE A 310 26.31 -8.10 -2.81
C ILE A 310 25.55 -9.41 -2.94
N ASN A 311 24.80 -9.57 -4.04
CA ASN A 311 24.02 -10.75 -4.36
C ASN A 311 23.44 -10.64 -5.78
N ALA A 312 23.78 -11.59 -6.66
CA ALA A 312 23.21 -11.68 -8.00
C ALA A 312 21.78 -12.27 -8.02
N CYS A 313 21.41 -13.08 -7.02
CA CYS A 313 20.20 -13.92 -7.07
C CYS A 313 18.91 -13.13 -7.26
N PHE A 314 18.71 -12.03 -6.52
CA PHE A 314 17.45 -11.26 -6.65
C PHE A 314 17.25 -10.77 -8.08
N ILE A 315 18.29 -10.23 -8.72
CA ILE A 315 18.20 -9.66 -10.07
C ILE A 315 17.87 -10.74 -11.09
N ASP A 316 18.53 -11.89 -11.00
CA ASP A 316 18.31 -13.01 -11.92
C ASP A 316 16.91 -13.62 -11.77
N GLU A 317 16.53 -13.98 -10.54
CA GLU A 317 15.26 -14.64 -10.26
C GLU A 317 14.07 -13.70 -10.51
N MET A 318 14.17 -12.45 -10.07
CA MET A 318 13.11 -11.46 -10.30
C MET A 318 13.07 -11.02 -11.77
N GLY A 319 14.21 -10.98 -12.46
CA GLY A 319 14.26 -10.75 -13.90
C GLY A 319 13.53 -11.84 -14.69
N ALA A 320 13.70 -13.10 -14.29
CA ALA A 320 12.93 -14.22 -14.85
C ALA A 320 11.43 -14.08 -14.56
N LEU A 321 11.06 -13.71 -13.34
CA LEU A 321 9.66 -13.49 -12.96
C LEU A 321 9.03 -12.30 -13.70
N GLN A 322 9.79 -11.22 -13.93
CA GLN A 322 9.37 -10.09 -14.76
C GLN A 322 9.19 -10.48 -16.23
N ALA A 323 9.97 -11.42 -16.75
CA ALA A 323 9.78 -11.93 -18.10
C ALA A 323 8.49 -12.75 -18.25
N GLU A 324 8.01 -13.36 -17.15
CA GLU A 324 6.76 -14.13 -17.11
C GLU A 324 5.53 -13.24 -16.85
N HIS A 325 5.60 -12.37 -15.84
CA HIS A 325 4.44 -11.62 -15.33
C HIS A 325 4.49 -10.11 -15.53
N GLY A 326 5.66 -9.56 -15.85
CA GLY A 326 5.91 -8.13 -15.92
C GLY A 326 5.32 -7.46 -17.16
N TYR A 327 5.89 -6.31 -17.53
CA TYR A 327 5.42 -5.52 -18.66
C TYR A 327 5.43 -6.37 -19.94
N GLY A 328 4.23 -6.68 -20.44
CA GLY A 328 4.02 -7.42 -21.69
C GLY A 328 4.89 -6.85 -22.81
N ARG A 329 5.40 -7.75 -23.66
CA ARG A 329 6.17 -7.40 -24.86
C ARG A 329 5.37 -6.55 -25.83
#